data_AF-A0A7U9S0K0-F1
#
_entry.id   AF-A0A7U9S0K0-F1
#
_cell.length_a   1.000
_cell.length_b   1.000
_cell.length_c   1.000
_cell.angle_alpha   90.00
_cell.angle_beta   90.00
_cell.angle_gamma   90.00
#
_symmetry.space_group_name_H-M   'P 1'
#
loop_
_entity.id
_entity.type
_entity.pdbx_description
1 polymer ?
#
loop_
_entity_poly.entity_id
_entity_poly.type
_entity_poly.pdbx_seq_one_letter_code
_entity_poly.pdbx_strand_id
1 'polypeptide(L)'
;MILMFCSLVSCIITVNILFCFMNDRYDKVYRNQWLYRILTIGYTLVAAGVNMRMVPLANMAVYLILFGAAACVLYEGGGKKKVGRVVEVFVLYIVMAVSETLGVLLLDLLLAKAGRIPRSEEMLQSMETAFSVLIVLFLYYAAFGRVWKKSALRTRTQYIVYLIMLLYGSVNILVISFISDQENPFILMMIVGCIIFSNLYQSISFVFYPIYR
;
A
#
# COMPACT_ATOMS: atom_id res chain seq x y z
N MET A 1 -16.94 6.23 -10.69
CA MET A 1 -15.60 6.59 -11.23
C MET A 1 -14.54 6.70 -10.14
N ILE A 2 -14.87 7.32 -9.00
CA ILE A 2 -14.01 7.50 -7.81
C ILE A 2 -13.53 6.17 -7.21
N LEU A 3 -14.45 5.22 -7.05
CA LEU A 3 -14.15 3.88 -6.56
C LEU A 3 -13.13 3.14 -7.42
N MET A 4 -13.24 3.23 -8.75
CA MET A 4 -12.28 2.59 -9.66
C MET A 4 -10.88 3.19 -9.54
N PHE A 5 -10.78 4.51 -9.39
CA PHE A 5 -9.49 5.17 -9.17
C PHE A 5 -8.87 4.78 -7.82
N CYS A 6 -9.64 4.82 -6.73
CA CYS A 6 -9.15 4.40 -5.41
C CYS A 6 -8.73 2.93 -5.39
N SER A 7 -9.50 2.06 -6.05
CA SER A 7 -9.20 0.64 -6.23
C SER A 7 -7.90 0.42 -7.00
N LEU A 8 -7.71 1.12 -8.13
CA LEU A 8 -6.47 1.08 -8.92
C LEU A 8 -5.26 1.50 -8.09
N VAL A 9 -5.42 2.59 -7.33
CA VAL A 9 -4.38 3.14 -6.49
C VAL A 9 -4.02 2.21 -5.33
N SER A 10 -5.00 1.61 -4.65
CA SER A 10 -4.76 0.58 -3.63
C SER A 10 -4.01 -0.63 -4.20
N CYS A 11 -4.38 -1.07 -5.41
CA CYS A 11 -3.68 -2.15 -6.10
C CYS A 11 -2.21 -1.79 -6.40
N ILE A 12 -1.95 -0.58 -6.93
CA ILE A 12 -0.60 -0.07 -7.19
C ILE A 12 0.24 -0.15 -5.92
N ILE A 13 -0.29 0.34 -4.79
CA ILE A 13 0.47 0.40 -3.54
C ILE A 13 0.76 -0.99 -2.99
N THR A 14 -0.26 -1.84 -2.92
CA THR A 14 -0.12 -3.21 -2.43
C THR A 14 0.92 -3.99 -3.24
N VAL A 15 0.87 -3.88 -4.56
CA VAL A 15 1.85 -4.51 -5.46
C VAL A 15 3.26 -3.97 -5.23
N ASN A 16 3.40 -2.65 -5.10
CA ASN A 16 4.70 -2.02 -4.84
C ASN A 16 5.30 -2.44 -3.49
N ILE A 17 4.48 -2.52 -2.43
CA ILE A 17 4.94 -2.98 -1.11
C ILE A 17 5.47 -4.41 -1.18
N LEU A 18 4.74 -5.32 -1.83
CA LEU A 18 5.15 -6.72 -1.95
C LEU A 18 6.45 -6.88 -2.76
N PHE A 19 6.59 -6.18 -3.88
CA PHE A 19 7.85 -6.18 -4.63
C PHE A 19 8.99 -5.54 -3.85
N CYS A 20 8.74 -4.44 -3.12
CA CYS A 20 9.73 -3.81 -2.27
C CYS A 20 10.21 -4.77 -1.17
N PHE A 21 9.29 -5.51 -0.55
CA PHE A 21 9.62 -6.51 0.47
C PHE A 21 10.50 -7.63 -0.10
N MET A 22 10.13 -8.19 -1.25
CA MET A 22 10.94 -9.24 -1.88
C MET A 22 12.32 -8.75 -2.30
N ASN A 23 12.41 -7.53 -2.84
CA ASN A 23 13.68 -6.91 -3.24
C ASN A 23 14.64 -6.65 -2.07
N ASP A 24 14.09 -6.38 -0.88
CA ASP A 24 14.88 -6.10 0.31
C ASP A 24 15.32 -7.40 1.03
N ARG A 25 14.54 -8.48 0.87
CA ARG A 25 14.74 -9.75 1.59
C ARG A 25 15.49 -10.81 0.79
N TYR A 26 15.37 -10.80 -0.54
CA TYR A 26 15.86 -11.85 -1.42
C TYR A 26 16.72 -11.29 -2.54
N ASP A 27 17.64 -12.13 -3.02
CA ASP A 27 18.47 -11.80 -4.17
C ASP A 27 17.66 -11.99 -5.46
N LYS A 28 17.90 -11.11 -6.42
CA LYS A 28 17.25 -11.18 -7.75
C LYS A 28 17.94 -12.24 -8.59
N VAL A 29 17.16 -13.18 -9.13
CA VAL A 29 17.67 -14.19 -10.09
C VAL A 29 18.16 -13.51 -11.36
N TYR A 30 17.41 -12.51 -11.84
CA TYR A 30 17.75 -11.78 -13.05
C TYR A 30 18.43 -10.45 -12.72
N ARG A 31 19.56 -10.19 -13.35
CA ARG A 31 20.28 -8.91 -13.17
C ARG A 31 19.57 -7.72 -13.83
N ASN A 32 18.67 -7.97 -14.79
CA ASN A 32 18.00 -6.92 -15.55
C ASN A 32 16.92 -6.21 -14.72
N GLN A 33 17.15 -4.94 -14.38
CA GLN A 33 16.20 -4.14 -13.58
C GLN A 33 14.90 -3.81 -14.33
N TRP A 34 14.94 -3.71 -15.67
CA TRP A 34 13.76 -3.40 -16.48
C TRP A 34 12.71 -4.50 -16.40
N LEU A 35 13.15 -5.76 -16.29
CA LEU A 35 12.26 -6.91 -16.14
C LEU A 35 11.38 -6.77 -14.89
N TYR A 36 11.97 -6.42 -13.74
CA TYR A 36 11.20 -6.22 -12.50
C TYR A 36 10.24 -5.05 -12.60
N ARG A 37 10.61 -3.95 -13.28
CA ARG A 37 9.71 -2.80 -13.49
C ARG A 37 8.50 -3.17 -14.34
N ILE A 38 8.73 -3.82 -15.47
CA ILE A 38 7.65 -4.27 -16.36
C ILE A 38 6.75 -5.26 -15.64
N LEU A 39 7.31 -6.17 -14.85
CA LEU A 39 6.54 -7.12 -14.04
C LEU A 39 5.71 -6.44 -12.96
N THR A 40 6.23 -5.43 -12.27
CA THR A 40 5.45 -4.64 -11.30
C THR A 40 4.25 -3.97 -11.97
N ILE A 41 4.43 -3.38 -13.15
CA ILE A 41 3.33 -2.78 -13.92
C ILE A 41 2.33 -3.85 -14.35
N GLY A 42 2.81 -4.97 -14.91
CA GLY A 42 1.94 -6.07 -15.35
C GLY A 42 1.13 -6.68 -14.22
N TYR A 43 1.75 -6.93 -13.06
CA TYR A 43 1.08 -7.47 -11.87
C TYR A 43 0.02 -6.49 -11.36
N THR A 44 0.32 -5.19 -11.39
CA THR A 44 -0.64 -4.14 -11.02
C THR A 44 -1.87 -4.15 -11.93
N LEU A 45 -1.68 -4.24 -13.25
CA LEU A 45 -2.79 -4.27 -14.20
C LEU A 45 -3.67 -5.52 -14.03
N VAL A 46 -3.06 -6.69 -13.82
CA VAL A 46 -3.79 -7.95 -13.57
C VAL A 46 -4.56 -7.86 -12.25
N ALA A 47 -3.91 -7.43 -11.17
CA ALA A 47 -4.55 -7.28 -9.87
C ALA A 47 -5.72 -6.28 -9.93
N ALA A 48 -5.52 -5.12 -10.56
CA ALA A 48 -6.57 -4.12 -10.74
C ALA A 48 -7.75 -4.65 -11.56
N GLY A 49 -7.49 -5.37 -12.66
CA GLY A 49 -8.56 -5.95 -13.49
C GLY A 49 -9.39 -6.99 -12.75
N VAL A 50 -8.77 -7.75 -11.84
CA VAL A 50 -9.48 -8.71 -10.97
C VAL A 50 -10.22 -7.97 -9.85
N ASN A 51 -9.60 -6.96 -9.24
CA ASN A 51 -10.20 -6.17 -8.16
C ASN A 51 -11.47 -5.43 -8.63
N MET A 52 -11.53 -5.01 -9.90
CA MET A 52 -12.74 -4.44 -10.50
C MET A 52 -13.96 -5.38 -10.50
N ARG A 53 -13.75 -6.70 -10.34
CA ARG A 53 -14.86 -7.66 -10.22
C ARG A 53 -15.51 -7.67 -8.84
N MET A 54 -14.94 -6.95 -7.85
CA MET A 54 -15.48 -6.83 -6.49
C MET A 54 -15.70 -8.17 -5.78
N VAL A 55 -14.90 -9.20 -6.12
CA VAL A 55 -14.93 -10.52 -5.47
C VAL A 55 -13.69 -10.67 -4.58
N PRO A 56 -13.82 -10.54 -3.24
CA PRO A 56 -12.66 -10.53 -2.33
C PRO A 56 -11.83 -11.82 -2.39
N LEU A 57 -12.49 -12.98 -2.49
CA LEU A 57 -11.85 -14.29 -2.62
C LEU A 57 -11.00 -14.40 -3.89
N ALA A 58 -11.48 -13.85 -5.00
CA ALA A 58 -10.75 -13.84 -6.27
C ALA A 58 -9.54 -12.90 -6.19
N ASN A 59 -9.69 -11.75 -5.54
CA ASN A 59 -8.60 -10.80 -5.34
C ASN A 59 -7.48 -11.45 -4.50
N MET A 60 -7.84 -12.06 -3.37
CA MET A 60 -6.91 -12.81 -2.51
C MET A 60 -6.19 -13.92 -3.29
N ALA A 61 -6.92 -14.76 -4.03
CA ALA A 61 -6.33 -15.84 -4.81
C ALA A 61 -5.30 -15.33 -5.83
N VAL A 62 -5.60 -14.23 -6.52
CA VAL A 62 -4.70 -13.63 -7.51
C VAL A 62 -3.43 -13.07 -6.87
N TYR A 63 -3.53 -12.39 -5.73
CA TYR A 63 -2.34 -11.94 -4.98
C TYR A 63 -1.48 -13.14 -4.53
N LEU A 64 -2.09 -14.20 -4.01
CA LEU A 64 -1.34 -15.39 -3.58
C LEU A 64 -0.64 -16.09 -4.75
N ILE A 65 -1.33 -16.27 -5.89
CA ILE A 65 -0.76 -16.94 -7.07
C ILE A 65 0.38 -16.09 -7.67
N LEU A 66 0.12 -14.81 -7.94
CA LEU A 66 1.09 -13.92 -8.57
C LEU A 66 2.35 -13.79 -7.71
N PHE A 67 2.20 -13.44 -6.44
CA PHE A 67 3.35 -13.19 -5.57
C PHE A 67 4.02 -14.47 -5.07
N GLY A 68 3.28 -15.58 -4.96
CA GLY A 68 3.85 -16.90 -4.73
C GLY A 68 4.72 -17.36 -5.89
N ALA A 69 4.25 -17.17 -7.13
CA ALA A 69 5.03 -17.45 -8.33
C ALA A 69 6.26 -16.54 -8.44
N ALA A 70 6.11 -15.23 -8.22
CA ALA A 70 7.21 -14.28 -8.20
C ALA A 70 8.30 -14.68 -7.18
N ALA A 71 7.90 -15.02 -5.95
CA ALA A 71 8.83 -15.46 -4.91
C ALA A 71 9.55 -16.79 -5.26
N CYS A 72 8.97 -17.63 -6.11
CA CYS A 72 9.57 -18.88 -6.55
C CYS A 72 10.52 -18.71 -7.74
N VAL A 73 10.15 -17.88 -8.72
CA VAL A 73 10.81 -17.78 -10.04
C VAL A 73 11.77 -16.59 -10.12
N LEU A 74 11.41 -15.44 -9.56
CA LEU A 74 12.14 -14.18 -9.76
C LEU A 74 13.19 -13.91 -8.67
N TYR A 75 13.13 -14.63 -7.55
CA TYR A 75 13.98 -14.39 -6.39
C TYR A 75 14.68 -15.66 -5.91
N GLU A 76 15.90 -15.48 -5.40
CA GLU A 76 16.77 -16.48 -4.79
C GLU A 76 17.01 -16.18 -3.31
N GLY A 77 17.01 -17.24 -2.49
CA GLY A 77 16.84 -17.13 -1.05
C GLY A 77 18.11 -17.25 -0.22
N GLY A 78 19.30 -17.25 -0.86
CA GLY A 78 20.60 -17.35 -0.17
C GLY A 78 20.67 -18.41 0.94
N GLY A 79 19.99 -19.56 0.77
CA GLY A 79 19.86 -20.63 1.78
C GLY A 79 18.44 -20.91 2.30
N LYS A 80 17.46 -20.02 2.07
CA LYS A 80 16.05 -20.29 2.40
C LYS A 80 15.38 -21.19 1.36
N LYS A 81 14.60 -22.18 1.82
CA LYS A 81 13.74 -23.02 0.96
C LYS A 81 12.69 -22.15 0.25
N LYS A 82 12.34 -22.51 -0.99
CA LYS A 82 11.32 -21.83 -1.80
C LYS A 82 10.00 -21.61 -1.04
N VAL A 83 9.55 -22.64 -0.32
CA VAL A 83 8.33 -22.63 0.50
C VAL A 83 8.38 -21.54 1.58
N GLY A 84 9.51 -21.39 2.28
CA GLY A 84 9.65 -20.38 3.34
C GLY A 84 9.49 -18.95 2.81
N ARG A 85 9.92 -18.69 1.56
CA ARG A 85 9.77 -17.38 0.94
C ARG A 85 8.34 -17.05 0.58
N VAL A 86 7.63 -18.03 0.02
CA VAL A 86 6.20 -17.91 -0.30
C VAL A 86 5.41 -17.64 0.97
N VAL A 87 5.68 -18.38 2.05
CA VAL A 87 5.04 -18.17 3.35
C VAL A 87 5.31 -16.76 3.89
N GLU A 88 6.56 -16.27 3.85
CA GLU A 88 6.86 -14.89 4.31
C GLU A 88 6.10 -13.82 3.51
N VAL A 89 5.99 -13.98 2.18
CA VAL A 89 5.23 -13.07 1.32
C VAL A 89 3.73 -13.12 1.61
N PHE A 90 3.18 -14.31 1.87
CA PHE A 90 1.76 -14.48 2.21
C PHE A 90 1.42 -13.91 3.57
N VAL A 91 2.29 -14.12 4.56
CA VAL A 91 2.14 -13.52 5.90
C VAL A 91 2.11 -11.99 5.78
N LEU A 92 3.02 -11.39 5.01
CA LEU A 92 3.00 -9.96 4.77
C LEU A 92 1.68 -9.50 4.12
N TYR A 93 1.20 -10.22 3.10
CA TYR A 93 -0.07 -9.90 2.45
C TYR A 93 -1.26 -9.93 3.43
N ILE A 94 -1.35 -10.97 4.27
CA ILE A 94 -2.40 -11.08 5.30
C ILE A 94 -2.30 -9.93 6.29
N VAL A 95 -1.09 -9.59 6.74
CA VAL A 95 -0.84 -8.48 7.67
C VAL A 95 -1.27 -7.14 7.06
N MET A 96 -1.01 -6.91 5.77
CA MET A 96 -1.50 -5.73 5.06
C MET A 96 -3.03 -5.72 4.98
N ALA A 97 -3.67 -6.84 4.66
CA ALA A 97 -5.13 -6.94 4.59
C ALA A 97 -5.79 -6.63 5.95
N VAL A 98 -5.25 -7.16 7.05
CA VAL A 98 -5.70 -6.84 8.41
C VAL A 98 -5.48 -5.36 8.74
N SER A 99 -4.33 -4.81 8.34
CA SER A 99 -4.01 -3.40 8.54
C SER A 99 -4.97 -2.48 7.77
N GLU A 100 -5.39 -2.89 6.58
CA GLU A 100 -6.38 -2.19 5.77
C GLU A 100 -7.73 -2.16 6.49
N THR A 101 -8.19 -3.30 7.02
CA THR A 101 -9.44 -3.37 7.79
C THR A 101 -9.37 -2.52 9.06
N LEU A 102 -8.24 -2.54 9.76
CA LEU A 102 -8.00 -1.69 10.94
C LEU A 102 -8.08 -0.20 10.58
N GLY A 103 -7.55 0.19 9.42
CA GLY A 103 -7.60 1.57 8.96
C GLY A 103 -9.03 2.03 8.67
N VAL A 104 -9.84 1.20 8.00
CA VAL A 104 -11.28 1.49 7.78
C VAL A 104 -11.99 1.71 9.11
N LEU A 105 -11.85 0.76 10.04
CA LEU A 105 -12.46 0.85 11.38
C LEU A 105 -12.01 2.10 12.15
N LEU A 106 -10.74 2.47 12.04
CA LEU A 106 -10.20 3.65 12.71
C LEU A 106 -10.78 4.94 12.12
N LEU A 107 -10.97 5.01 10.80
CA LEU A 107 -11.62 6.16 10.17
C LEU A 107 -13.08 6.27 10.62
N ASP A 108 -13.83 5.17 10.62
CA ASP A 108 -15.23 5.16 11.05
C ASP A 108 -15.38 5.67 12.48
N LEU A 109 -14.48 5.24 13.38
CA LEU A 109 -14.43 5.72 14.75
C LEU A 109 -14.10 7.22 14.82
N LEU A 110 -13.17 7.72 14.01
CA LEU A 110 -12.82 9.15 13.96
C LEU A 110 -14.00 9.99 13.45
N LEU A 111 -14.67 9.54 12.39
CA LEU A 111 -15.84 10.20 11.81
C LEU A 111 -17.02 10.19 12.79
N ALA A 112 -17.28 9.07 13.46
CA ALA A 112 -18.29 8.96 14.50
C ALA A 112 -18.01 9.89 15.68
N LYS A 113 -16.75 9.99 16.13
CA LYS A 113 -16.33 10.93 17.19
C LYS A 113 -16.44 12.39 16.75
N ALA A 114 -16.20 12.68 15.48
CA ALA A 114 -16.37 14.01 14.90
C ALA A 114 -17.86 14.37 14.65
N GLY A 115 -18.79 13.41 14.83
CA GLY A 115 -20.22 13.62 14.60
C GLY A 115 -20.57 13.85 13.12
N ARG A 116 -19.75 13.35 12.20
CA ARG A 116 -19.92 13.55 10.75
C ARG A 116 -19.76 12.23 10.03
N ILE A 117 -20.85 11.75 9.44
CA ILE A 117 -20.83 10.60 8.53
C ILE A 117 -21.21 11.18 7.16
N PRO A 118 -20.33 11.08 6.14
CA PRO A 118 -20.67 11.42 4.77
C PRO A 118 -22.02 10.85 4.33
N ARG A 119 -22.85 11.66 3.68
CA ARG A 119 -24.16 11.20 3.17
C ARG A 119 -24.07 10.33 1.92
N SER A 120 -23.00 10.47 1.13
CA SER A 120 -22.78 9.69 -0.08
C SER A 120 -21.92 8.46 0.23
N GLU A 121 -22.49 7.28 -0.05
CA GLU A 121 -21.83 5.99 0.17
C GLU A 121 -20.53 5.86 -0.65
N GLU A 122 -20.52 6.35 -1.89
CA GLU A 122 -19.33 6.34 -2.74
C GLU A 122 -18.18 7.18 -2.15
N MET A 123 -18.50 8.27 -1.45
CA MET A 123 -17.49 9.11 -0.86
C MET A 123 -16.91 8.48 0.40
N LEU A 124 -17.77 7.95 1.27
CA LEU A 124 -17.34 7.25 2.46
C LEU A 124 -16.37 6.11 2.10
N GLN A 125 -16.74 5.25 1.15
CA GLN A 125 -15.88 4.16 0.69
C GLN A 125 -14.53 4.64 0.12
N SER A 126 -14.51 5.79 -0.58
CA SER A 126 -13.26 6.36 -1.09
C SER A 126 -12.35 6.90 0.02
N MET A 127 -12.93 7.48 1.07
CA MET A 127 -12.21 7.98 2.23
C MET A 127 -11.68 6.83 3.07
N GLU A 128 -12.49 5.80 3.31
CA GLU A 128 -12.11 4.55 3.94
C GLU A 128 -10.91 3.91 3.23
N THR A 129 -10.98 3.78 1.90
CA THR A 129 -9.90 3.22 1.08
C THR A 129 -8.62 4.06 1.15
N ALA A 130 -8.73 5.39 1.09
CA ALA A 130 -7.57 6.28 1.17
C ALA A 130 -6.89 6.21 2.55
N PHE A 131 -7.70 6.22 3.62
CA PHE A 131 -7.22 6.19 4.98
C PHE A 131 -6.62 4.82 5.35
N SER A 132 -7.26 3.73 4.91
CA SER A 132 -6.75 2.37 5.13
C SER A 132 -5.37 2.17 4.49
N VAL A 133 -5.19 2.64 3.26
CA VAL A 133 -3.90 2.63 2.56
C VAL A 133 -2.83 3.44 3.29
N LEU A 134 -3.18 4.60 3.86
CA LEU A 134 -2.26 5.39 4.68
C LEU A 134 -1.80 4.63 5.92
N ILE A 135 -2.72 3.94 6.59
CA ILE A 135 -2.42 3.11 7.76
C ILE A 135 -1.54 1.93 7.38
N VAL A 136 -1.83 1.23 6.27
CA VAL A 136 -1.01 0.13 5.75
C VAL A 136 0.42 0.61 5.46
N LEU A 137 0.58 1.75 4.78
CA LEU A 137 1.88 2.34 4.50
C LEU A 137 2.62 2.70 5.79
N PHE A 138 1.95 3.37 6.73
CA PHE A 138 2.53 3.72 8.01
C PHE A 138 2.98 2.47 8.78
N LEU A 139 2.15 1.43 8.88
CA LEU A 139 2.50 0.19 9.58
C LEU A 139 3.60 -0.58 8.87
N TYR A 140 3.56 -0.68 7.54
CA TYR A 140 4.62 -1.31 6.74
C TYR A 140 5.96 -0.64 6.97
N TYR A 141 6.01 0.69 6.82
CA TYR A 141 7.26 1.39 7.03
C TYR A 141 7.60 1.40 8.51
N ALA A 142 6.78 1.94 9.41
CA ALA A 142 7.09 2.12 10.83
C ALA A 142 7.34 0.82 11.60
N ALA A 143 6.47 -0.19 11.46
CA ALA A 143 6.53 -1.40 12.28
C ALA A 143 7.20 -2.57 11.54
N PHE A 144 6.74 -2.91 10.34
CA PHE A 144 7.20 -4.11 9.64
C PHE A 144 8.61 -3.94 9.05
N GLY A 145 8.99 -2.74 8.65
CA GLY A 145 10.36 -2.41 8.28
C GLY A 145 11.38 -2.73 9.37
N ARG A 146 11.00 -2.71 10.66
CA ARG A 146 11.90 -3.05 11.79
C ARG A 146 12.06 -4.55 12.00
N VAL A 147 10.99 -5.31 11.80
CA VAL A 147 10.96 -6.77 12.07
C VAL A 147 11.57 -7.56 10.90
N TRP A 148 11.51 -7.03 9.67
CA TRP A 148 11.90 -7.78 8.47
C TRP A 148 13.17 -7.30 7.73
N LYS A 149 13.70 -6.07 7.98
CA LYS A 149 14.96 -5.61 7.35
C LYS A 149 16.21 -6.18 8.01
N LYS A 150 17.17 -6.59 7.19
CA LYS A 150 18.50 -7.06 7.65
C LYS A 150 19.54 -5.94 7.84
N SER A 151 19.38 -4.75 7.27
CA SER A 151 20.53 -3.82 7.14
C SER A 151 20.25 -2.31 7.15
N ALA A 152 19.01 -1.82 7.30
CA ALA A 152 18.79 -0.37 7.36
C ALA A 152 18.74 0.14 8.80
N LEU A 153 19.86 0.73 9.27
CA LEU A 153 19.88 1.61 10.44
C LEU A 153 18.94 2.79 10.16
N ARG A 154 17.71 2.67 10.66
CA ARG A 154 16.68 3.68 10.47
C ARG A 154 16.91 4.83 11.44
N THR A 155 17.12 6.03 10.92
CA THR A 155 17.34 7.22 11.74
C THR A 155 16.03 7.66 12.40
N ARG A 156 16.10 8.21 13.62
CA ARG A 156 14.93 8.74 14.35
C ARG A 156 14.14 9.75 13.49
N THR A 157 14.83 10.50 12.64
CA THR A 157 14.26 11.47 11.69
C THR A 157 13.27 10.82 10.72
N GLN A 158 13.54 9.62 10.21
CA GLN A 158 12.65 8.96 9.27
C GLN A 158 11.31 8.57 9.91
N TYR A 159 11.32 8.11 11.16
CA TYR A 159 10.08 7.82 11.89
C TYR A 159 9.22 9.07 12.09
N ILE A 160 9.85 10.21 12.41
CA ILE A 160 9.17 11.49 12.55
C ILE A 160 8.50 11.88 11.22
N VAL A 161 9.19 11.71 10.10
CA VAL A 161 8.61 12.01 8.78
C VAL A 161 7.40 11.11 8.46
N TYR A 162 7.47 9.81 8.74
CA TYR A 162 6.31 8.92 8.54
C TYR A 162 5.12 9.29 9.44
N LEU A 163 5.39 9.69 10.68
CA LEU A 163 4.34 10.16 11.59
C LEU A 163 3.72 11.47 11.10
N ILE A 164 4.52 12.42 10.64
CA ILE A 164 4.03 13.69 10.08
C ILE A 164 3.17 13.43 8.83
N MET A 165 3.60 12.55 7.93
CA MET A 165 2.82 12.19 6.75
C MET A 165 1.49 11.51 7.10
N LEU A 166 1.48 10.64 8.11
CA LEU A 166 0.25 10.03 8.62
C LEU A 166 -0.69 11.11 9.16
N LEU A 167 -0.20 11.99 10.05
CA LEU A 167 -1.01 13.06 10.64
C LEU A 167 -1.54 14.03 9.56
N TYR A 168 -0.70 14.41 8.60
CA TYR A 168 -1.09 15.26 7.49
C TYR A 168 -2.18 14.60 6.63
N GLY A 169 -2.03 13.31 6.30
CA GLY A 169 -3.04 12.54 5.57
C GLY A 169 -4.36 12.44 6.33
N SER A 170 -4.31 12.15 7.63
CA SER A 170 -5.49 12.09 8.50
C SER A 170 -6.23 13.42 8.58
N VAL A 171 -5.50 14.53 8.79
CA VAL A 171 -6.09 15.87 8.85
C VAL A 171 -6.72 16.24 7.51
N ASN A 172 -6.06 15.96 6.40
CA ASN A 172 -6.62 16.24 5.07
C ASN A 172 -7.93 15.47 4.83
N ILE A 173 -7.98 14.18 5.16
CA ILE A 173 -9.20 13.37 5.00
C ILE A 173 -10.32 13.89 5.90
N LEU A 174 -10.01 14.32 7.13
CA LEU A 174 -10.99 14.93 8.02
C LEU A 174 -11.49 16.28 7.48
N VAL A 175 -10.60 17.18 7.05
CA VAL A 175 -10.95 18.49 6.46
C VAL A 175 -11.85 18.30 5.24
N ILE A 176 -11.53 17.34 4.39
CA ILE A 176 -12.37 16.91 3.28
C ILE A 176 -13.76 16.48 3.75
N SER A 177 -13.85 15.70 4.83
CA SER A 177 -15.14 15.29 5.40
C SER A 177 -15.98 16.50 5.82
N PHE A 178 -15.34 17.60 6.24
CA PHE A 178 -16.02 18.83 6.61
C PHE A 178 -16.47 19.67 5.40
N ILE A 179 -15.70 19.64 4.30
CA ILE A 179 -15.95 20.45 3.09
C ILE A 179 -16.85 19.71 2.08
N SER A 180 -16.94 18.39 2.16
CA SER A 180 -17.72 17.58 1.22
C SER A 180 -19.20 17.92 1.15
N ASP A 181 -19.81 18.49 2.18
CA ASP A 181 -21.21 18.95 2.09
C ASP A 181 -21.36 20.09 1.07
N GLN A 182 -20.27 20.71 0.61
CA GLN A 182 -20.26 21.86 -0.29
C GLN A 182 -19.44 21.69 -1.60
N GLU A 183 -18.54 20.71 -1.73
CA GLU A 183 -17.61 20.62 -2.88
C GLU A 183 -17.72 19.34 -3.74
N ASN A 184 -17.27 19.48 -4.99
CA ASN A 184 -17.31 18.44 -6.02
C ASN A 184 -16.40 17.24 -5.70
N PRO A 185 -16.84 15.99 -5.97
CA PRO A 185 -16.07 14.75 -5.76
C PRO A 185 -14.72 14.66 -6.52
N PHE A 186 -14.46 15.58 -7.45
CA PHE A 186 -13.21 15.67 -8.21
C PHE A 186 -12.04 16.23 -7.38
N ILE A 187 -12.31 17.19 -6.48
CA ILE A 187 -11.29 17.81 -5.61
C ILE A 187 -10.80 16.79 -4.59
N LEU A 188 -11.72 15.96 -4.08
CA LEU A 188 -11.45 14.81 -3.23
C LEU A 188 -10.47 13.81 -3.88
N MET A 189 -10.73 13.43 -5.13
CA MET A 189 -9.85 12.56 -5.93
C MET A 189 -8.45 13.14 -6.06
N MET A 190 -8.34 14.45 -6.31
CA MET A 190 -7.05 15.11 -6.48
C MET A 190 -6.26 15.13 -5.17
N ILE A 191 -6.91 15.40 -4.03
CA ILE A 191 -6.24 15.44 -2.73
C ILE A 191 -5.82 14.03 -2.27
N VAL A 192 -6.69 13.02 -2.42
CA VAL A 192 -6.34 11.61 -2.15
C VAL A 192 -5.23 11.15 -3.08
N GLY A 193 -5.32 11.48 -4.37
CA GLY A 193 -4.29 11.23 -5.37
C GLY A 193 -2.95 11.88 -5.02
N CYS A 194 -2.95 13.14 -4.58
CA CYS A 194 -1.74 13.87 -4.16
C CYS A 194 -1.15 13.29 -2.87
N ILE A 195 -1.95 12.97 -1.85
CA ILE A 195 -1.48 12.36 -0.61
C ILE A 195 -0.84 11.00 -0.89
N ILE A 196 -1.47 10.22 -1.76
CA ILE A 196 -0.96 8.92 -2.14
C ILE A 196 0.29 9.07 -3.03
N PHE A 197 0.32 10.01 -3.97
CA PHE A 197 1.48 10.29 -4.81
C PHE A 197 2.66 10.80 -3.99
N SER A 198 2.44 11.61 -2.96
CA SER A 198 3.48 12.03 -2.00
C SER A 198 4.02 10.83 -1.20
N ASN A 199 3.16 9.92 -0.77
CA ASN A 199 3.59 8.70 -0.08
C ASN A 199 4.30 7.69 -1.03
N LEU A 200 3.88 7.60 -2.29
CA LEU A 200 4.52 6.82 -3.35
C LEU A 200 5.87 7.43 -3.77
N TYR A 201 5.98 8.75 -3.83
CA TYR A 201 7.24 9.43 -4.09
C TYR A 201 8.25 9.14 -2.97
N GLN A 202 7.79 9.07 -1.71
CA GLN A 202 8.64 8.70 -0.58
C GLN A 202 9.10 7.23 -0.66
N SER A 203 8.23 6.31 -1.10
CA SER A 203 8.58 4.88 -1.27
C SER A 203 9.51 4.64 -2.47
N ILE A 204 9.27 5.30 -3.60
CA ILE A 204 10.10 5.27 -4.81
C ILE A 204 11.46 5.91 -4.54
N SER A 205 11.50 7.04 -3.85
CA SER A 205 12.76 7.66 -3.40
C SER A 205 13.56 6.68 -2.53
N PHE A 206 12.91 5.87 -1.69
CA PHE A 206 13.61 4.85 -0.89
C PHE A 206 14.06 3.60 -1.69
N VAL A 207 13.35 3.24 -2.76
CA VAL A 207 13.75 2.15 -3.68
C VAL A 207 14.92 2.58 -4.59
N PHE A 208 15.06 3.89 -4.88
CA PHE A 208 16.09 4.41 -5.80
C PHE A 208 17.28 5.11 -5.14
N TYR A 209 17.17 5.60 -3.90
CA TYR A 209 18.29 6.22 -3.15
C TYR A 209 19.10 5.29 -2.20
N PRO A 210 19.21 3.96 -2.38
CA PRO A 210 20.38 3.24 -1.89
C PRO A 210 21.50 3.18 -2.95
N ILE A 211 21.43 3.94 -4.05
CA ILE A 211 22.57 4.16 -4.94
C ILE A 211 23.40 5.33 -4.39
N TYR A 212 24.00 5.17 -3.22
CA TYR A 212 25.24 5.82 -2.75
C TYR A 212 25.58 5.24 -1.36
N ARG A 213 25.68 3.91 -1.26
CA ARG A 213 26.58 3.23 -0.33
C ARG A 213 26.72 1.76 -0.69
#